data_AF-X0XQW5-F1
#
_entry.id   AF-X0XQW5-F1
#
_cell.length_a   1.000
_cell.length_b   1.000
_cell.length_c   1.000
_cell.angle_alpha   90.00
_cell.angle_beta   90.00
_cell.angle_gamma   90.00
#
_symmetry.space_group_name_H-M   'P 1'
#
loop_
_entity.id
_entity.type
_entity.pdbx_description
1 polymer ?
#
loop_
_entity_poly.entity_id
_entity_poly.type
_entity_poly.pdbx_seq_one_letter_code
_entity_poly.pdbx_strand_id
1 'polypeptide(L)'
;EELALVLNELAVLLRAGNNSEWANVFSHYHDESRKIVAKKEFDSDSLDKLVNNIKYCFDKNSSFMNIGLKHDNPKEEQKLNQGLYLTRARLLAVLRDMEERITEHIH
;
A
#
# COMPACT_ATOMS: atom_id res chain seq x y z
N GLU A 1 -4.02 -12.37 0.39
CA GLU A 1 -4.93 -11.59 1.26
C GLU A 1 -4.22 -10.49 2.01
N GLU A 2 -3.02 -10.72 2.56
CA GLU A 2 -2.28 -9.70 3.33
C GLU A 2 -2.03 -8.38 2.58
N LEU A 3 -1.57 -8.43 1.31
CA LEU A 3 -1.39 -7.21 0.51
C LEU A 3 -2.65 -6.33 0.47
N ALA A 4 -3.82 -6.94 0.18
CA ALA A 4 -5.08 -6.23 0.13
C ALA A 4 -5.44 -5.59 1.48
N LEU A 5 -5.20 -6.30 2.59
CA LEU A 5 -5.46 -5.78 3.94
C LEU A 5 -4.61 -4.55 4.24
N VAL A 6 -3.30 -4.62 4.00
CA VAL A 6 -2.38 -3.51 4.27
C VAL A 6 -2.68 -2.29 3.38
N LEU A 7 -3.03 -2.51 2.11
CA LEU A 7 -3.45 -1.42 1.21
C LEU A 7 -4.71 -0.71 1.71
N ASN A 8 -5.70 -1.47 2.20
CA ASN A 8 -6.92 -0.89 2.76
C ASN A 8 -6.65 -0.15 4.09
N GLU A 9 -5.85 -0.73 4.99
CA GLU A 9 -5.42 -0.08 6.23
C GLU A 9 -4.76 1.28 5.95
N LEU A 10 -3.87 1.32 4.95
CA LEU A 10 -3.18 2.53 4.53
C LEU A 10 -4.16 3.58 3.97
N ALA A 11 -5.10 3.17 3.11
CA ALA A 11 -6.14 4.05 2.58
C ALA A 11 -7.02 4.66 3.69
N VAL A 12 -7.39 3.86 4.70
CA VAL A 12 -8.17 4.31 5.86
C VAL A 12 -7.40 5.34 6.68
N LEU A 13 -6.11 5.09 6.98
CA LEU A 13 -5.26 6.03 7.72
C LEU A 13 -5.12 7.37 6.98
N LEU A 14 -4.85 7.31 5.68
CA LEU A 14 -4.71 8.51 4.84
C LEU A 14 -6.00 9.34 4.82
N ARG A 15 -7.16 8.67 4.72
CA ARG A 15 -8.46 9.35 4.77
C ARG A 15 -8.73 10.00 6.13
N ALA A 16 -8.39 9.33 7.22
CA ALA A 16 -8.53 9.87 8.57
C ALA A 16 -7.60 11.08 8.82
N GLY A 17 -6.44 11.12 8.16
CA GLY A 17 -5.49 12.23 8.21
C GLY A 17 -5.70 13.31 7.14
N ASN A 18 -6.91 13.39 6.54
CA ASN A 18 -7.28 14.34 5.49
C ASN A 18 -6.40 14.32 4.23
N ASN A 19 -5.85 13.15 3.87
CA ASN A 19 -5.08 12.95 2.64
C ASN A 19 -5.88 12.09 1.64
N SER A 20 -6.90 12.69 1.03
CA SER A 20 -7.82 12.00 0.11
C SER A 20 -7.15 11.53 -1.19
N GLU A 21 -6.19 12.30 -1.70
CA GLU A 21 -5.45 11.98 -2.93
C GLU A 21 -4.77 10.61 -2.81
N TRP A 22 -3.91 10.44 -1.81
CA TRP A 22 -3.23 9.17 -1.61
C TRP A 22 -4.17 8.08 -1.09
N ALA A 23 -5.20 8.43 -0.30
CA ALA A 23 -6.20 7.45 0.10
C ALA A 23 -6.87 6.79 -1.11
N ASN A 24 -7.16 7.56 -2.16
CA ASN A 24 -7.75 7.03 -3.40
C ASN A 24 -6.76 6.15 -4.17
N VAL A 25 -5.49 6.52 -4.23
CA VAL A 25 -4.44 5.68 -4.86
C VAL A 25 -4.36 4.32 -4.18
N PHE A 26 -4.27 4.28 -2.84
CA PHE A 26 -4.16 3.00 -2.13
C PHE A 26 -5.48 2.21 -2.10
N SER A 27 -6.63 2.88 -2.12
CA SER A 27 -7.94 2.23 -2.32
C SER A 27 -8.02 1.56 -3.70
N HIS A 28 -7.50 2.21 -4.74
CA HIS A 28 -7.45 1.64 -6.08
C HIS A 28 -6.58 0.39 -6.11
N TYR A 29 -5.37 0.44 -5.55
CA TYR A 29 -4.50 -0.74 -5.44
C TYR A 29 -5.13 -1.87 -4.62
N HIS A 30 -5.87 -1.55 -3.55
CA HIS A 30 -6.64 -2.56 -2.82
C HIS A 30 -7.62 -3.28 -3.75
N ASP A 31 -8.42 -2.54 -4.51
CA ASP A 31 -9.39 -3.12 -5.44
C ASP A 31 -8.72 -3.94 -6.55
N GLU A 32 -7.62 -3.44 -7.10
CA GLU A 32 -6.82 -4.17 -8.10
C GLU A 32 -6.29 -5.49 -7.53
N SER A 33 -5.71 -5.47 -6.33
CA SER A 33 -5.19 -6.68 -5.68
C SER A 33 -6.28 -7.73 -5.48
N ARG A 34 -7.50 -7.31 -5.09
CA ARG A 34 -8.64 -8.22 -4.93
C ARG A 34 -9.11 -8.78 -6.25
N LYS A 35 -9.15 -7.96 -7.31
CA LYS A 35 -9.50 -8.42 -8.66
C LYS A 35 -8.53 -9.48 -9.16
N ILE A 36 -7.23 -9.27 -8.98
CA ILE A 36 -6.20 -10.23 -9.39
C ILE A 36 -6.39 -11.58 -8.68
N VAL A 37 -6.58 -11.56 -7.35
CA VAL A 37 -6.79 -12.78 -6.56
C VAL A 37 -8.11 -13.47 -6.91
N ALA A 38 -9.14 -12.72 -7.28
CA ALA A 38 -10.44 -13.27 -7.65
C ALA A 38 -10.50 -13.84 -9.08
N LYS A 39 -9.46 -13.63 -9.92
CA LYS A 39 -9.42 -14.23 -11.26
C LYS A 39 -9.33 -15.75 -11.14
N LYS A 40 -10.05 -16.45 -12.02
CA LYS A 40 -10.05 -17.92 -12.10
C LYS A 40 -8.67 -18.47 -12.51
N GLU A 41 -7.97 -17.74 -13.36
CA GLU A 41 -6.59 -18.02 -13.75
C GLU A 41 -5.70 -16.95 -13.15
N PHE A 42 -4.68 -17.37 -12.41
CA PHE A 42 -3.75 -16.46 -11.78
C PHE A 42 -2.88 -15.79 -12.84
N ASP A 43 -2.90 -14.45 -12.83
CA ASP A 43 -2.20 -13.60 -13.79
C ASP A 43 -1.02 -12.95 -13.07
N SER A 44 0.14 -13.61 -13.16
CA SER A 44 1.40 -13.16 -12.54
C SER A 44 1.84 -11.81 -13.06
N ASP A 45 1.61 -11.51 -14.33
CA ASP A 45 2.01 -10.25 -14.97
C ASP A 45 1.21 -9.07 -14.41
N SER A 46 -0.10 -9.26 -14.19
CA SER A 46 -0.92 -8.26 -13.51
C SER A 46 -0.46 -8.03 -12.07
N LEU A 47 -0.06 -9.09 -11.37
CA LEU A 47 0.45 -8.97 -10.00
C LEU A 47 1.78 -8.22 -9.96
N ASP A 48 2.72 -8.58 -10.84
CA ASP A 48 4.02 -7.93 -10.95
C ASP A 48 3.88 -6.43 -11.28
N LYS A 49 3.01 -6.08 -12.23
CA LYS A 49 2.68 -4.67 -12.52
C LYS A 49 2.14 -3.93 -11.32
N LEU A 50 1.21 -4.53 -10.57
CA LEU A 50 0.66 -3.92 -9.37
C LEU A 50 1.74 -3.71 -8.29
N VAL A 51 2.56 -4.72 -8.03
CA VAL A 51 3.68 -4.64 -7.07
C VAL A 51 4.64 -3.52 -7.44
N ASN A 52 5.03 -3.43 -8.72
CA ASN A 52 5.92 -2.38 -9.22
C ASN A 52 5.29 -0.98 -9.09
N ASN A 53 4.01 -0.83 -9.43
CA ASN A 53 3.29 0.44 -9.26
C ASN A 53 3.25 0.91 -7.80
N ILE A 54 3.01 -0.01 -6.87
CA ILE A 54 3.02 0.31 -5.43
C ILE A 54 4.43 0.69 -4.98
N LYS A 55 5.47 -0.01 -5.45
CA LYS A 55 6.87 0.28 -5.10
C LYS A 55 7.30 1.68 -5.53
N TYR A 56 6.83 2.18 -6.68
CA TYR A 56 7.13 3.56 -7.11
C TYR A 56 6.62 4.61 -6.12
N CYS A 57 5.57 4.32 -5.36
CA CYS A 57 5.10 5.22 -4.30
C CYS A 57 6.12 5.39 -3.17
N PHE A 58 7.06 4.44 -3.00
CA PHE A 58 8.11 4.47 -1.98
C PHE A 58 9.45 5.02 -2.48
N ASP A 59 9.53 5.48 -3.72
CA ASP A 59 10.74 6.18 -4.19
C ASP A 59 10.95 7.47 -3.36
N LYS A 60 12.21 7.85 -3.16
CA LYS A 60 12.60 9.02 -2.36
C LYS A 60 12.02 10.33 -2.90
N ASN A 61 11.72 10.36 -4.20
CA ASN A 61 11.13 11.51 -4.87
C ASN A 61 9.60 11.52 -4.82
N SER A 62 8.97 10.45 -4.33
CA SER A 62 7.51 10.36 -4.23
C SER A 62 6.99 11.30 -3.15
N SER A 63 5.96 12.09 -3.48
CA SER A 63 5.28 12.94 -2.49
C SER A 63 4.66 12.12 -1.37
N PHE A 64 4.34 10.85 -1.61
CA PHE A 64 3.84 9.93 -0.59
C PHE A 64 4.79 9.87 0.61
N MET A 65 6.09 9.68 0.37
CA MET A 65 7.07 9.49 1.44
C MET A 65 7.22 10.71 2.35
N ASN A 66 6.81 11.88 1.89
CA ASN A 66 6.89 13.14 2.62
C ASN A 66 5.57 13.55 3.32
N ILE A 67 4.55 12.69 3.28
CA ILE A 67 3.26 12.97 3.95
C ILE A 67 3.41 12.83 5.46
N GLY A 68 3.00 13.88 6.17
CA GLY A 68 2.51 13.81 7.54
C GLY A 68 0.98 13.97 7.55
N LEU A 69 0.30 13.11 8.31
CA LEU A 69 -1.15 13.20 8.52
C LEU A 69 -1.47 14.32 9.51
N LYS A 70 -2.57 15.04 9.28
CA LYS A 70 -3.00 16.15 10.13
C LYS A 70 -4.28 15.80 10.86
N HIS A 71 -4.39 16.21 12.12
CA HIS A 71 -5.63 16.05 12.89
C HIS A 71 -5.74 17.12 13.98
N ASP A 72 -6.95 17.65 14.23
CA ASP A 72 -7.18 18.75 15.18
C ASP A 72 -6.77 18.40 16.62
N ASN A 73 -6.86 17.11 16.96
CA ASN A 73 -6.36 16.55 18.22
C ASN A 73 -4.90 16.06 18.06
N PRO A 74 -3.92 16.64 18.77
CA PRO A 74 -2.50 16.25 18.66
C PRO A 74 -2.21 14.78 19.01
N LYS A 75 -2.98 14.17 19.92
CA LYS A 75 -2.81 12.75 20.26
C LYS A 75 -3.23 11.84 19.12
N GLU A 76 -4.33 12.19 18.45
CA GLU A 76 -4.79 11.45 17.27
C GLU A 76 -3.87 11.71 16.08
N GLU A 77 -3.34 12.93 15.91
CA GLU A 77 -2.33 13.22 14.88
C GLU A 77 -1.09 12.34 15.07
N GLN A 78 -0.55 12.26 16.29
CA GLN A 78 0.59 11.40 16.60
C GLN A 78 0.28 9.93 16.31
N LYS A 79 -0.89 9.45 16.75
CA LYS A 79 -1.33 8.06 16.52
C LYS A 79 -1.48 7.73 15.04
N LEU A 80 -2.06 8.64 14.26
CA LEU A 80 -2.20 8.50 12.80
C LEU A 80 -0.85 8.44 12.11
N ASN A 81 0.09 9.32 12.45
CA ASN A 81 1.43 9.32 11.86
C ASN A 81 2.24 8.09 12.27
N GLN A 82 2.13 7.62 13.52
CA GLN A 82 2.72 6.35 13.94
C GLN A 82 2.11 5.17 13.18
N GLY A 83 0.79 5.15 13.01
CA GLY A 83 0.09 4.16 12.19
C GLY A 83 0.59 4.17 10.75
N LEU A 84 0.67 5.35 10.13
CA LEU A 84 1.17 5.52 8.78
C LEU A 84 2.60 4.98 8.62
N TYR A 85 3.49 5.27 9.57
CA TYR A 85 4.86 4.77 9.57
C TYR A 85 4.91 3.23 9.64
N LEU A 86 4.15 2.62 10.57
CA LEU A 86 4.12 1.18 10.75
C LEU A 86 3.50 0.47 9.54
N THR A 87 2.38 0.97 9.02
CA THR A 87 1.71 0.39 7.85
C THR A 87 2.58 0.50 6.59
N ARG A 88 3.33 1.60 6.42
CA ARG A 88 4.33 1.72 5.34
C ARG A 88 5.42 0.65 5.43
N ALA A 89 5.99 0.47 6.62
CA ALA A 89 7.03 -0.53 6.83
C ALA A 89 6.50 -1.95 6.56
N ARG A 90 5.29 -2.25 7.03
CA ARG A 90 4.61 -3.53 6.76
C ARG A 90 4.35 -3.72 5.26
N LEU A 91 3.86 -2.71 4.55
CA LEU A 91 3.63 -2.81 3.10
C LEU A 91 4.93 -3.12 2.35
N LEU A 92 6.04 -2.45 2.72
CA LEU A 92 7.35 -2.73 2.13
C LEU A 92 7.87 -4.15 2.41
N ALA A 93 7.53 -4.74 3.55
CA ALA A 93 7.87 -6.15 3.83
C ALA A 93 7.05 -7.07 2.93
N VAL A 94 5.72 -6.88 2.88
CA VAL A 94 4.82 -7.67 2.03
C VAL A 94 5.23 -7.61 0.55
N LEU A 95 5.59 -6.43 0.04
CA LEU A 95 6.04 -6.29 -1.35
C LEU A 95 7.33 -7.08 -1.62
N ARG A 96 8.29 -7.06 -0.70
CA ARG A 96 9.55 -7.82 -0.83
C ARG A 96 9.28 -9.33 -0.85
N ASP A 97 8.50 -9.83 0.10
CA ASP A 97 8.14 -11.26 0.16
C ASP A 97 7.41 -11.70 -1.13
N MET A 98 6.60 -10.82 -1.73
CA MET A 98 5.92 -11.12 -2.99
C MET A 98 6.87 -11.14 -4.18
N GLU A 99 7.84 -10.23 -4.26
CA GLU A 99 8.85 -10.22 -5.31
C GLU A 99 9.75 -11.46 -5.28
N GLU A 100 10.16 -11.89 -4.09
CA GLU A 100 10.93 -13.13 -3.90
C GLU A 100 10.16 -14.32 -4.46
N ARG A 101 8.88 -14.44 -4.10
CA ARG A 101 8.01 -15.52 -4.57
C ARG A 101 7.73 -15.48 -6.07
N ILE A 102 7.59 -14.28 -6.67
CA ILE A 102 7.41 -14.11 -8.11
C ILE A 102 8.68 -14.58 -8.84
N THR A 103 9.85 -14.18 -8.34
CA THR A 103 11.15 -14.55 -8.93
C THR A 103 11.39 -16.06 -8.87
N GLU A 104 11.04 -16.70 -7.75
CA GLU A 104 11.15 -18.16 -7.57
C GLU A 104 10.26 -18.96 -8.53
N HIS A 105 9.15 -18.40 -9.04
CA HIS A 105 8.27 -19.10 -9.99
C HIS A 105 8.73 -18.96 -11.45
N ILE A 106 9.70 -18.08 -11.74
CA ILE A 106 10.25 -17.84 -13.07
C ILE A 106 11.54 -18.65 -13.32
N HIS A 107 12.10 -19.29 -12.28
CA HIS A 107 13.26 -20.18 -12.34
C HIS A 107 12.90 -21.64 -12.08
#